data_AF-A0A1X6MJF2-F1
#
_entry.id   AF-A0A1X6MJF2-F1
#
_cell.length_a   1.000
_cell.length_b   1.000
_cell.length_c   1.000
_cell.angle_alpha   90.00
_cell.angle_beta   90.00
_cell.angle_gamma   90.00
#
_symmetry.space_group_name_H-M   'P 1'
#
loop_
_entity.id
_entity.type
_entity.pdbx_description
1 polymer ?
#
loop_
_entity_poly.entity_id
_entity_poly.type
_entity_poly.pdbx_seq_one_letter_code
_entity_poly.pdbx_strand_id
1 'polypeptide(L)' 'FIVLNITGILRIGLDFCGCENLLRSRLFSATTVGPKTAATFCLLKMFHLLLTQSKVSRYEFYTSISRHTDNTG' A
#
# COMPACT_ATOMS: atom_id res chain seq x y z
N PHE A 1 -5.77 -6.14 -8.85
CA PHE A 1 -5.09 -4.96 -8.28
C PHE A 1 -4.84 -5.18 -6.80
N ILE A 2 -3.65 -4.88 -6.27
CA ILE A 2 -3.32 -5.04 -4.85
C ILE A 2 -3.23 -3.66 -4.20
N VAL A 3 -3.98 -3.42 -3.13
CA VAL A 3 -3.92 -2.20 -2.34
C VAL A 3 -3.31 -2.48 -0.99
N LEU A 4 -2.22 -1.77 -0.69
CA LEU A 4 -1.54 -1.80 0.60
C LEU A 4 -2.15 -0.72 1.50
N ASN A 5 -2.62 -1.12 2.67
CA ASN A 5 -3.12 -0.25 3.72
C ASN A 5 -2.46 -0.57 5.06
N ILE A 6 -2.57 0.33 6.02
CA ILE A 6 -2.12 0.11 7.41
C ILE A 6 -2.79 -1.11 8.05
N THR A 7 -4.01 -1.45 7.60
CA THR A 7 -4.77 -2.60 8.08
C THR A 7 -4.36 -3.91 7.41
N GLY A 8 -3.64 -3.86 6.29
CA GLY A 8 -3.29 -5.06 5.54
C GLY A 8 -3.19 -4.89 4.03
N ILE A 9 -3.05 -6.02 3.35
CA ILE A 9 -2.95 -6.17 1.90
C ILE A 9 -4.31 -6.59 1.36
N LEU A 10 -5.00 -5.69 0.67
CA LEU A 10 -6.30 -5.97 0.07
C LEU A 10 -6.14 -6.27 -1.42
N ARG A 11 -6.68 -7.40 -1.88
CA ARG A 11 -6.78 -7.71 -3.32
C ARG A 11 -8.12 -7.23 -3.84
N ILE A 12 -8.10 -6.26 -4.74
CA ILE A 12 -9.30 -5.69 -5.39
C ILE A 12 -9.27 -6.05 -6.87
N GLY A 13 -10.40 -6.48 -7.42
CA GLY A 13 -10.62 -6.65 -8.85
C GLY A 13 -10.86 -5.31 -9.55
N LEU A 14 -9.95 -4.35 -9.41
CA LEU A 14 -10.05 -3.05 -10.08
C LEU A 14 -9.39 -3.14 -11.46
N ASP A 15 -10.17 -2.91 -12.51
CA ASP A 15 -9.65 -2.68 -13.86
C ASP A 15 -9.14 -1.24 -13.94
N PHE A 16 -7.81 -1.09 -14.06
CA PHE A 16 -7.18 0.22 -14.21
C PHE A 16 -7.50 0.78 -15.60
N CYS A 17 -8.62 1.48 -15.71
CA CYS A 17 -8.88 2.37 -16.82
C CYS A 17 -8.04 3.62 -16.55
N GLY A 18 -6.97 3.86 -17.32
CA GLY A 18 -6.06 5.00 -17.15
C GLY A 18 -6.69 6.39 -17.28
N CYS A 19 -8.02 6.47 -17.25
CA CYS A 19 -8.84 7.68 -17.23
C CYS A 19 -9.00 8.27 -15.82
N GLU A 20 -8.85 7.47 -14.75
CA GLU A 20 -9.04 7.95 -13.37
C GLU A 20 -7.72 8.20 -12.64
N ASN A 21 -7.58 9.43 -12.11
CA ASN A 21 -6.43 9.82 -11.30
C ASN A 21 -6.49 9.13 -9.92
N LEU A 22 -5.70 8.07 -9.72
CA LEU A 22 -5.55 7.38 -8.43
C LEU A 22 -5.22 8.32 -7.26
N LEU A 23 -4.57 9.44 -7.54
CA LEU A 23 -4.29 10.50 -6.57
C LEU A 23 -5.56 11.09 -5.94
N ARG A 24 -6.68 11.18 -6.69
CA ARG A 24 -7.98 11.62 -6.14
C ARG A 24 -8.54 10.62 -5.15
N SER A 25 -8.32 9.33 -5.39
CA SER A 25 -8.74 8.24 -4.51
C SER A 25 -7.80 8.02 -3.32
N ARG A 26 -6.85 8.94 -3.08
CA ARG A 26 -5.82 8.82 -2.04
C ARG A 26 -5.01 7.52 -2.14
N LEU A 27 -4.77 7.07 -3.38
CA LEU A 27 -3.95 5.92 -3.70
C LEU A 27 -2.71 6.37 -4.46
N PHE A 28 -1.58 5.82 -4.06
CA PHE A 28 -0.29 6.00 -4.70
C PHE A 28 0.09 4.70 -5.40
N SER A 29 0.01 4.70 -6.72
CA SER A 29 0.45 3.56 -7.54
C SER A 29 1.95 3.35 -7.42
N ALA A 30 2.38 2.11 -7.23
CA ALA A 30 3.80 1.77 -7.27
C ALA A 30 4.40 1.90 -8.68
N THR A 31 3.57 1.86 -9.71
CA THR A 31 3.98 1.92 -11.12
C THR A 31 3.03 2.82 -11.90
N THR A 32 3.56 3.71 -12.73
CA THR A 32 2.77 4.63 -13.56
C THR A 32 2.14 3.96 -14.77
N VAL A 33 2.72 2.87 -15.28
CA VAL A 33 2.20 2.10 -16.43
C VAL A 33 1.70 0.76 -15.94
N GLY A 34 0.37 0.54 -15.97
CA GLY A 34 -0.26 -0.71 -15.56
C GLY A 34 -0.07 -1.05 -14.08
N PRO A 35 -0.47 -0.18 -13.14
CA PRO A 35 -0.29 -0.42 -11.72
C PRO A 35 -0.97 -1.72 -11.30
N LYS A 36 -0.18 -2.73 -10.94
CA LYS A 36 -0.68 -3.95 -10.29
C LYS A 36 -0.84 -3.75 -8.79
N THR A 37 -0.15 -2.75 -8.23
CA THR A 37 -0.08 -2.45 -6.81
C THR A 37 -0.22 -0.96 -6.55
N ALA A 38 -1.01 -0.59 -5.55
CA ALA A 38 -1.08 0.76 -5.00
C ALA A 38 -0.98 0.74 -3.47
N ALA A 39 -0.49 1.82 -2.89
CA ALA A 39 -0.45 2.05 -1.46
C ALA A 39 -1.33 3.25 -1.09
N THR A 40 -1.98 3.21 0.05
CA THR A 40 -2.72 4.37 0.57
C THR A 40 -1.79 5.43 1.15
N PHE A 41 -2.20 6.71 1.13
CA PHE A 41 -1.43 7.77 1.79
C PHE A 41 -1.25 7.55 3.29
N CYS A 42 -2.19 6.89 3.97
CA CYS A 42 -2.05 6.52 5.38
C CYS A 42 -0.86 5.58 5.58
N LEU A 43 -0.72 4.56 4.74
CA LEU A 43 0.43 3.66 4.77
C LEU A 43 1.73 4.41 4.55
N LEU A 44 1.78 5.29 3.54
CA LEU A 44 2.97 6.09 3.24
C LEU A 44 3.36 7.00 4.41
N LYS A 45 2.40 7.65 5.06
CA LYS A 45 2.65 8.46 6.26
C LYS A 45 3.21 7.64 7.41
N MET A 46 2.62 6.46 7.67
CA MET A 46 3.08 5.58 8.72
C MET A 46 4.49 5.06 8.44
N PHE A 47 4.76 4.68 7.20
CA PHE A 47 6.08 4.26 6.75
C PHE A 47 7.11 5.38 6.89
N HIS A 48 6.77 6.61 6.49
CA HIS A 48 7.64 7.77 6.66
C HIS A 48 7.96 8.02 8.14
N LEU A 49 6.94 8.03 9.01
CA LEU A 49 7.13 8.25 10.44
C LEU A 49 8.00 7.15 11.07
N LEU A 50 7.79 5.90 10.67
CA LEU A 50 8.61 4.77 11.12
C LEU A 50 10.04 4.88 10.63
N LEU A 51 10.29 5.30 9.39
CA LEU A 51 11.64 5.57 8.88
C LEU A 51 12.35 6.69 9.66
N THR A 52 11.60 7.67 10.16
CA THR A 52 12.15 8.77 10.96
C THR A 52 12.42 8.36 12.40
N GLN A 53 11.53 7.58 13.04
CA GLN A 53 11.67 7.16 14.43
C GLN A 53 12.57 5.93 14.62
N SER A 54 12.63 5.04 13.65
CA SER A 54 13.29 3.74 13.79
C SER A 54 13.91 3.28 12.47
N LYS A 55 14.92 2.42 12.55
CA LYS A 55 15.65 1.93 11.38
C LYS A 55 14.89 0.76 10.74
N VAL A 56 13.65 0.99 10.32
CA VAL A 56 12.78 -0.05 9.75
C VAL A 56 13.08 -0.22 8.28
N SER A 57 13.37 -1.46 7.86
CA SER A 57 13.51 -1.76 6.44
C SER A 57 12.15 -1.82 5.75
N ARG A 58 12.09 -1.44 4.46
CA ARG A 58 10.90 -1.65 3.61
C ARG A 58 10.36 -3.08 3.69
N TYR A 59 11.26 -4.05 3.77
CA TYR A 59 10.91 -5.47 3.87
C TYR A 59 10.24 -5.83 5.20
N GLU A 60 10.77 -5.35 6.32
CA GLU A 60 10.19 -5.60 7.64
C GLU A 60 8.80 -4.99 7.78
N PHE A 61 8.64 -3.76 7.27
CA PHE A 61 7.35 -3.09 7.25
C PHE A 61 6.33 -3.86 6.38
N TYR A 62 6.73 -4.29 5.19
CA TYR A 62 5.88 -5.12 4.32
C TYR A 62 5.49 -6.44 5.00
N THR A 63 6.45 -7.11 5.63
CA THR A 63 6.22 -8.38 6.34
C THR A 63 5.26 -8.19 7.51
N SER A 64 5.37 -7.07 8.23
CA SER A 64 4.46 -6.72 9.33
C SER A 64 3.02 -6.55 8.86
N ILE A 65 2.81 -5.85 7.73
CA ILE A 65 1.48 -5.66 7.14
C ILE A 65 0.93 -6.98 6.58
N SER A 66 1.79 -7.78 5.95
CA SER A 66 1.40 -9.10 5.43
C SER A 66 0.92 -10.01 6.56
N ARG A 67 1.64 -10.03 7.68
CA ARG A 67 1.24 -10.76 8.89
C ARG A 67 -0.05 -10.22 9.49
N HIS A 68 -0.21 -8.89 9.54
CA HIS A 68 -1.44 -8.26 10.04
C HIS A 68 -2.67 -8.65 9.20
N THR A 69 -2.48 -8.89 7.89
CA THR A 69 -3.56 -9.32 7.00
C THR A 69 -3.94 -10.78 7.23
N ASP A 70 -2.93 -11.64 7.37
CA ASP A 70 -3.07 -13.10 7.50
C ASP A 70 -3.60 -13.52 8.88
N ASN A 71 -3.40 -12.69 9.90
CA ASN A 71 -3.80 -12.97 11.29
C ASN A 71 -5.30 -12.74 11.57
N THR A 72 -6.14 -12.57 10.55
CA THR A 72 -7.61 -12.45 10.68
C THR A 72 -8.31 -13.82 10.56
N GLY A 73 -7.62 -14.89 10.98
CA GLY A 73 -8.11 -16.28 10.92
C GLY A 73 -9.39 -16.52 11.69
#